data_AF-A0AAU6L6H9-F1
#
_entry.id   AF-A0AAU6L6H9-F1
#
_cell.length_a   1.000
_cell.length_b   1.000
_cell.length_c   1.000
_cell.angle_alpha   90.00
_cell.angle_beta   90.00
_cell.angle_gamma   90.00
#
_symmetry.space_group_name_H-M   'P 1'
#
loop_
_entity.id
_entity.type
_entity.pdbx_description
1 polymer ?
#
loop_
_entity_poly.entity_id
_entity_poly.type
_entity_poly.pdbx_seq_one_letter_code
_entity_poly.pdbx_strand_id
1 'polypeptide(L)' 'MSTRAVLRFARFRIRRHPSAETTAAARCLNPGCDWHSVPTGNADECSDMCIAHTGRTGHLTFVREFSEVAVVERVQ' A
#
# COMPACT_ATOMS: atom_id res chain seq x y z
N MET A 1 3.48 -0.81 -47.35
CA MET A 1 2.84 -1.94 -46.65
C MET A 1 2.25 -1.40 -45.35
N SER A 2 0.96 -1.62 -45.11
CA SER A 2 0.30 -1.25 -43.85
C SER A 2 0.30 -2.47 -42.93
N THR A 3 0.92 -2.37 -41.77
CA THR A 3 0.87 -3.41 -40.72
C THR A 3 -0.51 -3.40 -40.07
N ARG A 4 -1.30 -4.44 -40.31
CA ARG A 4 -2.59 -4.64 -39.64
C ARG A 4 -2.36 -5.36 -38.31
N ALA A 5 -2.61 -4.68 -37.19
CA ALA A 5 -2.59 -5.30 -35.87
C ALA A 5 -3.88 -6.08 -35.63
N VAL A 6 -3.78 -7.31 -35.11
CA VAL A 6 -4.92 -8.11 -34.64
C VAL A 6 -4.90 -8.09 -33.11
N LEU A 7 -5.82 -7.33 -32.50
CA LEU A 7 -6.00 -7.31 -31.06
C LEU A 7 -6.89 -8.51 -30.67
N ARG A 8 -6.34 -9.44 -29.87
CA ARG A 8 -7.11 -10.55 -29.28
C ARG A 8 -7.43 -10.22 -27.84
N PHE A 9 -8.66 -10.49 -27.41
CA PHE A 9 -9.03 -10.40 -26.00
C PHE A 9 -8.23 -11.46 -25.22
N ALA A 10 -7.34 -11.02 -24.33
CA ALA A 10 -6.59 -11.86 -23.42
C ALA A 10 -7.03 -11.53 -22.00
N ARG A 11 -7.38 -12.56 -21.23
CA ARG A 11 -7.71 -12.40 -19.81
C ARG A 11 -6.42 -12.34 -19.00
N PHE A 12 -6.31 -11.38 -18.11
CA PHE A 12 -5.19 -11.24 -17.17
C PHE A 12 -5.69 -11.31 -15.74
N ARG A 13 -4.79 -11.69 -14.82
CA ARG A 13 -5.00 -11.57 -13.38
C ARG A 13 -3.81 -10.89 -12.73
N ILE A 14 -4.07 -10.12 -11.68
CA ILE A 14 -3.03 -9.57 -10.80
C ILE A 14 -2.92 -10.44 -9.56
N ARG A 15 -1.70 -10.69 -9.11
CA ARG A 15 -1.39 -11.41 -7.88
C ARG A 15 -0.24 -10.72 -7.16
N ARG A 16 -0.15 -10.88 -5.85
CA ARG A 16 1.02 -10.44 -5.09
C ARG A 16 2.26 -11.23 -5.51
N HIS A 17 3.40 -10.56 -5.66
CA HIS A 17 4.67 -11.24 -5.97
C HIS A 17 5.02 -12.22 -4.81
N PRO A 18 5.52 -13.44 -5.08
CA PRO A 18 5.83 -14.41 -4.02
C PRO A 18 6.87 -13.90 -3.00
N SER A 19 7.79 -13.07 -3.46
CA SER A 19 8.78 -12.35 -2.62
C SER A 19 8.38 -10.91 -2.34
N ALA A 20 7.10 -10.54 -2.50
CA ALA A 20 6.66 -9.17 -2.24
C ALA A 20 6.80 -8.85 -0.76
N GLU A 21 7.64 -7.88 -0.46
CA GLU A 21 7.57 -7.15 0.79
C GLU A 21 6.40 -6.17 0.71
N THR A 22 5.54 -6.19 1.73
CA THR A 22 4.60 -5.09 1.95
C THR A 22 5.36 -3.98 2.63
N THR A 23 5.07 -2.72 2.33
CA THR A 23 5.45 -1.62 3.23
C THR A 23 4.20 -0.90 3.68
N ALA A 24 4.21 -0.46 4.93
CA ALA A 24 3.16 0.32 5.57
C ALA A 24 3.80 1.53 6.24
N ALA A 25 3.19 2.70 6.01
CA ALA A 25 3.53 3.94 6.67
C ALA A 25 2.26 4.71 7.02
N ALA A 26 2.35 5.62 7.99
CA ALA A 26 1.23 6.46 8.40
C ALA A 26 1.68 7.87 8.80
N ARG A 27 0.76 8.81 8.71
CA ARG A 27 0.94 10.20 9.16
C ARG A 27 -0.31 10.70 9.86
N CYS A 28 -0.13 11.44 10.95
CA CYS A 28 -1.23 12.07 11.66
C CYS A 28 -1.85 13.20 10.82
N LEU A 29 -3.18 13.30 10.82
CA LEU A 29 -3.91 14.37 10.12
C LEU A 29 -4.45 15.45 11.05
N ASN A 30 -4.15 15.38 12.35
CA ASN A 30 -4.53 16.44 13.27
C ASN A 30 -3.78 17.74 12.90
N PRO A 31 -4.47 18.90 12.82
CA PRO A 31 -3.83 20.16 12.49
C PRO A 31 -2.62 20.45 13.38
N GLY A 32 -1.49 20.82 12.77
CA GLY A 32 -0.25 21.15 13.49
C GLY A 32 0.52 19.94 14.06
N CYS A 33 0.14 18.71 13.72
CA CYS A 33 0.86 17.51 14.14
C CYS A 33 1.70 16.96 12.98
N ASP A 34 3.03 16.96 13.15
CA ASP A 34 3.99 16.46 12.15
C ASP A 34 4.42 15.01 12.40
N TRP A 35 3.62 14.26 13.17
CA TRP A 35 3.94 12.87 13.48
C TRP A 35 3.82 11.96 12.26
N HIS A 36 4.84 11.13 12.05
CA HIS A 36 4.89 10.08 11.05
C HIS A 36 5.31 8.76 11.72
N SER A 37 4.77 7.65 11.23
CA SER A 37 5.25 6.33 11.64
C SER A 37 6.62 6.06 11.02
N VAL A 38 7.41 5.20 11.65
CA VAL A 38 8.53 4.57 10.96
C VAL A 38 7.95 3.61 9.91
N PRO A 39 8.38 3.65 8.64
CA PRO A 39 7.94 2.67 7.65
C PRO A 39 8.28 1.25 8.10
N THR A 40 7.34 0.33 7.96
CA THR A 40 7.50 -1.07 8.39
C THR A 40 7.00 -2.03 7.32
N GLY A 41 7.52 -3.26 7.34
CA GLY A 41 7.02 -4.36 6.54
C GLY A 41 5.66 -4.92 7.00
N ASN A 42 5.19 -4.48 8.16
CA ASN A 42 4.05 -5.04 8.86
C ASN A 42 2.93 -4.00 9.08
N ALA A 43 1.77 -4.28 8.51
CA ALA A 43 0.59 -3.42 8.61
C ALA A 43 0.08 -3.27 10.06
N ASP A 44 0.22 -4.30 10.88
CA ASP A 44 -0.26 -4.30 12.25
C ASP A 44 0.65 -3.46 13.14
N GLU A 45 1.97 -3.58 13.01
CA GLU A 45 2.94 -2.70 13.67
C GLU A 45 2.70 -1.22 13.33
N CYS A 46 2.40 -0.90 12.06
CA CYS A 46 2.04 0.45 11.66
C CYS A 46 0.76 0.93 12.37
N SER A 47 -0.22 0.04 12.57
CA SER A 47 -1.45 0.34 13.33
C SER A 47 -1.14 0.60 14.81
N ASP A 48 -0.26 -0.19 15.41
CA ASP A 48 0.15 -0.03 16.81
C ASP A 48 0.86 1.32 17.03
N MET A 49 1.66 1.77 16.07
CA MET A 49 2.28 3.10 16.12
C MET A 49 1.22 4.23 16.13
N CYS A 50 0.17 4.11 15.31
CA CYS A 50 -0.97 5.05 15.33
C CYS A 50 -1.71 5.01 16.67
N ILE A 51 -2.02 3.83 17.19
CA ILE A 51 -2.70 3.65 18.49
C ILE A 51 -1.87 4.26 19.62
N ALA A 52 -0.57 4.01 19.63
CA ALA A 52 0.33 4.59 20.62
C ALA A 52 0.39 6.12 20.52
N HIS A 53 0.36 6.67 19.30
CA HIS A 53 0.28 8.12 19.10
C HIS A 53 -1.04 8.70 19.61
N THR A 54 -2.16 8.06 19.30
CA THR A 54 -3.48 8.40 19.85
C THR A 54 -3.46 8.38 21.37
N GLY A 55 -2.92 7.33 22.00
CA GLY A 55 -2.84 7.23 23.46
C GLY A 55 -2.06 8.36 24.11
N ARG A 56 -1.06 8.93 23.43
CA ARG A 56 -0.25 10.05 23.95
C ARG A 56 -0.85 11.43 23.69
N THR A 57 -1.64 11.60 22.63
CA THR A 57 -2.04 12.93 22.12
C THR A 57 -3.54 13.14 22.01
N GLY A 58 -4.33 12.07 22.00
CA GLY A 58 -5.75 12.10 21.69
C GLY A 58 -6.06 12.27 20.20
N HIS A 59 -5.06 12.32 19.31
CA HIS A 59 -5.31 12.48 17.88
C HIS A 59 -5.89 11.20 17.28
N LEU A 60 -6.99 11.30 16.52
CA LEU A 60 -7.78 10.14 16.08
C LEU A 60 -7.67 9.82 14.58
N THR A 61 -7.17 10.76 13.77
CA THR A 61 -7.21 10.64 12.31
C THR A 61 -5.81 10.53 11.74
N PHE A 62 -5.60 9.52 10.89
CA PHE A 62 -4.33 9.23 10.24
C PHE A 62 -4.57 8.89 8.76
N VAL A 63 -3.64 9.30 7.89
CA VAL A 63 -3.50 8.69 6.57
C VAL A 63 -2.58 7.48 6.71
N ARG A 64 -2.92 6.39 6.05
CA ARG A 64 -2.11 5.17 5.98
C ARG A 64 -1.83 4.85 4.53
N GLU A 65 -0.56 4.61 4.23
CA GLU A 65 -0.08 4.27 2.91
C GLU A 65 0.47 2.85 2.95
N PHE A 66 -0.03 2.01 2.05
CA PHE A 66 0.41 0.63 1.88
C PHE A 66 0.91 0.46 0.46
N SER A 67 2.03 -0.23 0.31
CA SER A 67 2.49 -0.65 -1.00
C SER A 67 2.92 -2.11 -0.98
N GLU A 68 2.76 -2.77 -2.13
CA GLU A 68 3.21 -4.13 -2.36
C GLU A 68 3.69 -4.27 -3.80
N VAL A 69 4.56 -5.27 -4.03
CA VAL A 69 4.95 -5.66 -5.39
C VAL A 69 3.91 -6.63 -5.95
N ALA A 70 3.30 -6.27 -7.07
CA ALA A 70 2.33 -7.10 -7.77
C ALA A 70 2.86 -7.61 -9.11
N VAL A 71 2.42 -8.81 -9.49
CA VAL A 71 2.70 -9.46 -10.77
C VAL A 71 1.40 -9.61 -11.53
N VAL A 72 1.45 -9.26 -12.82
CA VAL A 72 0.34 -9.48 -13.76
C VAL A 72 0.67 -10.70 -14.62
N GLU A 73 -0.27 -11.64 -14.68
CA GLU A 73 -0.13 -12.86 -15.45
C GLU A 73 -1.28 -13.02 -16.42
N ARG A 74 -0.99 -13.61 -17.58
CA ARG A 74 -2.04 -14.04 -18.51
C ARG A 74 -2.72 -15.28 -17.96
N VAL A 75 -4.05 -15.28 -17.97
CA VAL A 75 -4.86 -16.47 -17.64
C VAL A 75 -4.87 -17.35 -18.90
N GLN A 76 -4.37 -18.58 -18.77
CA GLN A 76 -4.49 -19.62 -19.80
C GLN A 76 -5.92 -20.15 -19.86
#